data_AF-A0A1B2HRI2-F1
#
_entry.id   AF-A0A1B2HRI2-F1
#
_cell.length_a   1.000
_cell.length_b   1.000
_cell.length_c   1.000
_cell.angle_alpha   90.00
_cell.angle_beta   90.00
_cell.angle_gamma   90.00
#
_symmetry.space_group_name_H-M   'P 1'
#
loop_
_entity.id
_entity.type
_entity.pdbx_description
1 polymer ?
#
loop_
_entity_poly.entity_id
_entity_poly.type
_entity_poly.pdbx_seq_one_letter_code
_entity_poly.pdbx_strand_id
1 'polypeptide(L)'
;MAAAVLAAPLAATPAQAQARPEVGITASGCNHQVCLYTVYTGSGYQAWAEFTVDVARGHIDFRGPGLRASSPDGPWKARIDTRRYPGSGSGKVCAEGWSYHSGRWHSIGLPCVTM
;
A
#
# COMPACT_ATOMS: atom_id res chain seq x y z
N MET A 1 37.32 0.49 52.51
CA MET A 1 36.41 1.32 51.70
C MET A 1 36.71 1.02 50.24
N ALA A 2 35.84 0.29 49.55
CA ALA A 2 36.10 -0.16 48.20
C ALA A 2 34.81 -0.25 47.36
N ALA A 3 34.97 0.15 46.10
CA ALA A 3 34.14 -0.10 44.92
C ALA A 3 32.78 0.62 44.81
N ALA A 4 32.82 1.75 44.11
CA ALA A 4 31.69 2.31 43.38
C ALA A 4 31.33 1.40 42.20
N VAL A 5 30.06 1.02 42.08
CA VAL A 5 29.55 0.25 40.94
C VAL A 5 28.83 1.23 40.02
N LEU A 6 29.42 1.47 38.85
CA LEU A 6 28.84 2.27 37.77
C LEU A 6 27.66 1.50 37.16
N ALA A 7 26.45 2.02 37.30
CA ALA A 7 25.29 1.54 36.56
C ALA A 7 25.33 2.11 35.14
N ALA A 8 25.59 1.27 34.15
CA ALA A 8 25.47 1.63 32.74
C ALA A 8 23.99 1.59 32.31
N PRO A 9 23.49 2.56 31.51
CA PRO A 9 22.13 2.55 31.03
C PRO A 9 21.95 1.46 29.94
N LEU A 10 20.93 0.64 30.12
CA LEU A 10 20.39 -0.26 29.10
C LEU A 10 19.95 0.59 27.89
N ALA A 11 20.73 0.57 26.83
CA ALA A 11 20.34 1.11 25.54
C ALA A 11 19.17 0.28 25.01
N ALA A 12 17.96 0.86 25.03
CA ALA A 12 16.80 0.31 24.35
C ALA A 12 17.09 0.31 22.84
N THR A 13 17.23 -0.87 22.24
CA THR A 13 17.22 -1.05 20.79
C THR A 13 15.88 -0.56 20.26
N PRO A 14 15.82 0.29 19.21
CA PRO A 14 14.57 0.60 18.56
C PRO A 14 14.03 -0.71 17.97
N ALA A 15 12.86 -1.13 18.43
CA ALA A 15 12.07 -2.18 17.81
C ALA A 15 11.89 -1.78 16.34
N GLN A 16 12.58 -2.49 15.46
CA GLN A 16 12.53 -2.28 14.03
C GLN A 16 11.07 -2.45 13.59
N ALA A 17 10.49 -1.39 13.04
CA ALA A 17 9.22 -1.46 12.34
C ALA A 17 9.32 -2.63 11.35
N GLN A 18 8.45 -3.62 11.52
CA GLN A 18 8.45 -4.83 10.71
C GLN A 18 8.14 -4.44 9.26
N ALA A 19 9.18 -4.28 8.45
CA ALA A 19 9.05 -4.25 7.00
C ALA A 19 8.51 -5.62 6.60
N ARG A 20 7.24 -5.67 6.16
CA ARG A 20 6.66 -6.87 5.55
C ARG A 20 7.58 -7.26 4.38
N PRO A 21 8.03 -8.52 4.27
CA PRO A 21 8.95 -8.91 3.21
C PRO A 21 8.27 -8.74 1.84
N GLU A 22 8.84 -7.86 1.00
CA GLU A 22 8.46 -7.53 -0.39
C GLU A 22 8.71 -8.70 -1.38
N VAL A 23 8.50 -9.94 -0.95
CA VAL A 23 8.71 -11.12 -1.79
C VAL A 23 7.64 -11.15 -2.88
N GLY A 24 8.08 -10.84 -4.10
CA GLY A 24 7.26 -10.96 -5.31
C GLY A 24 6.73 -9.63 -5.86
N ILE A 25 7.14 -8.46 -5.40
CA ILE A 25 6.73 -7.22 -6.09
C ILE A 25 7.54 -7.05 -7.37
N THR A 26 6.85 -7.02 -8.52
CA THR A 26 7.42 -6.73 -9.83
C THR A 26 7.47 -5.24 -10.12
N ALA A 27 6.47 -4.48 -9.66
CA ALA A 27 6.51 -3.02 -9.70
C ALA A 27 5.72 -2.41 -8.53
N SER A 28 6.19 -1.26 -8.02
CA SER A 28 5.50 -0.48 -7.01
C SER A 28 5.64 1.01 -7.26
N GLY A 29 4.65 1.78 -6.79
CA GLY A 29 4.63 3.22 -6.94
C GLY A 29 3.61 3.86 -6.02
N CYS A 30 4.01 4.95 -5.36
CA CYS A 30 3.13 5.72 -4.50
C CYS A 30 2.90 7.11 -5.09
N ASN A 31 1.68 7.60 -4.96
CA ASN A 31 1.34 8.98 -5.29
C ASN A 31 0.32 9.50 -4.28
N HIS A 32 0.62 10.65 -3.70
CA HIS A 32 -0.15 11.25 -2.61
C HIS A 32 -0.45 10.24 -1.49
N GLN A 33 -1.71 9.85 -1.33
CA GLN A 33 -2.18 9.03 -0.23
C GLN A 33 -2.37 7.56 -0.61
N VAL A 34 -1.87 7.12 -1.76
CA VAL A 34 -2.08 5.76 -2.29
C VAL A 34 -0.75 5.15 -2.74
N CYS A 35 -0.52 3.90 -2.39
CA CYS A 35 0.57 3.08 -2.91
C CYS A 35 0.01 1.89 -3.69
N LEU A 36 0.51 1.66 -4.88
CA LEU A 36 0.18 0.53 -5.76
C LEU A 36 1.35 -0.44 -5.80
N TYR A 37 1.02 -1.72 -5.77
CA TYR A 37 1.95 -2.84 -5.89
C TYR A 37 1.43 -3.83 -6.91
N THR A 38 2.36 -4.46 -7.62
CA THR A 38 2.03 -5.48 -8.60
C THR A 38 3.03 -6.63 -8.58
N VAL A 39 2.58 -7.82 -9.01
CA VAL A 39 3.40 -9.02 -9.18
C VAL A 39 3.06 -9.70 -10.51
N TYR A 40 4.06 -10.11 -11.27
CA TYR A 40 3.88 -10.99 -12.43
C TYR A 40 3.67 -12.44 -11.98
N THR A 41 2.67 -13.13 -12.53
CA THR A 41 2.30 -14.50 -12.15
C THR A 41 2.56 -15.53 -13.24
N GLY A 42 3.37 -15.21 -14.26
CA GLY A 42 3.66 -16.12 -15.37
C GLY A 42 2.66 -16.04 -16.53
N SER A 43 1.36 -15.96 -16.22
CA SER A 43 0.25 -15.85 -17.19
C SER A 43 -0.44 -14.48 -17.22
N GLY A 44 0.03 -13.54 -16.40
CA GLY A 44 -0.57 -12.25 -16.17
C GLY A 44 0.05 -11.59 -14.95
N TYR A 45 -0.73 -10.82 -14.21
CA TYR A 45 -0.26 -10.16 -13.01
C TYR A 45 -1.35 -10.07 -11.94
N GLN A 46 -0.95 -9.74 -10.72
CA GLN A 46 -1.87 -9.28 -9.68
C GLN A 46 -1.49 -7.87 -9.24
N ALA A 47 -2.50 -7.04 -8.99
CA ALA A 47 -2.34 -5.70 -8.45
C ALA A 47 -3.08 -5.58 -7.11
N TRP A 48 -2.50 -4.84 -6.18
CA TRP A 48 -3.16 -4.41 -4.95
C TRP A 48 -2.63 -3.05 -4.54
N ALA A 49 -3.38 -2.35 -3.72
CA ALA A 49 -2.99 -1.02 -3.28
C ALA A 49 -3.35 -0.83 -1.81
N GLU A 50 -2.80 0.21 -1.21
CA GLU A 50 -3.13 0.64 0.14
C GLU A 50 -3.26 2.16 0.17
N PHE A 51 -4.00 2.66 1.16
CA PHE A 51 -3.92 4.06 1.55
C PHE A 51 -2.74 4.26 2.51
N THR A 52 -2.03 5.37 2.37
CA THR A 52 -0.94 5.75 3.31
C THR A 52 -1.46 6.52 4.52
N VAL A 53 -2.77 6.82 4.55
CA VAL A 53 -3.49 7.51 5.62
C VAL A 53 -4.76 6.74 5.98
N ASP A 54 -5.32 7.01 7.16
CA ASP A 54 -6.64 6.50 7.54
C ASP A 54 -7.73 7.22 6.72
N VAL A 55 -8.65 6.45 6.13
CA VAL A 55 -9.79 6.95 5.35
C VAL A 55 -11.08 6.43 5.95
N ALA A 56 -11.95 7.33 6.44
CA ALA A 56 -13.18 6.93 7.10
C ALA A 56 -14.20 6.26 6.16
N ARG A 57 -14.23 6.69 4.89
CA ARG A 57 -15.01 6.08 3.82
C ARG A 57 -14.28 6.27 2.50
N GLY A 58 -13.81 5.17 1.92
CA GLY A 58 -13.01 5.16 0.70
C GLY A 58 -13.15 3.89 -0.11
N HIS A 59 -12.65 3.93 -1.34
CA HIS A 59 -12.40 2.78 -2.21
C HIS A 59 -11.21 3.07 -3.12
N ILE A 60 -10.68 2.05 -3.78
CA ILE A 60 -9.58 2.16 -4.74
C ILE A 60 -10.01 1.52 -6.06
N ASP A 61 -9.94 2.29 -7.14
CA ASP A 61 -10.23 1.85 -8.50
C ASP A 61 -8.95 1.44 -9.22
N PHE A 62 -8.91 0.21 -9.70
CA PHE A 62 -7.79 -0.36 -10.45
C PHE A 62 -8.07 -0.35 -11.95
N ARG A 63 -7.09 0.12 -12.73
CA ARG A 63 -7.14 0.16 -14.20
C ARG A 63 -5.82 -0.30 -14.79
N GLY A 64 -5.88 -1.19 -15.77
CA GLY A 64 -4.72 -1.64 -16.53
C GLY A 64 -5.11 -2.65 -17.61
N PRO A 65 -4.13 -3.17 -18.37
CA PRO A 65 -4.35 -4.27 -19.30
C PRO A 65 -5.04 -5.46 -18.61
N GLY A 66 -6.18 -5.90 -19.12
CA GLY A 66 -6.94 -7.00 -18.53
C GLY A 66 -7.43 -6.79 -17.09
N LEU A 67 -7.35 -5.56 -16.54
CA LEU A 67 -7.72 -5.23 -15.17
C LEU A 67 -8.66 -4.03 -15.14
N ARG A 68 -9.88 -4.26 -14.67
CA ARG A 68 -10.84 -3.22 -14.29
C ARG A 68 -11.61 -3.68 -13.06
N ALA A 69 -11.25 -3.15 -11.90
CA ALA A 69 -11.81 -3.58 -10.63
C ALA A 69 -11.85 -2.41 -9.63
N SER A 70 -12.64 -2.56 -8.57
CA SER A 70 -12.67 -1.61 -7.47
C SER A 70 -12.63 -2.35 -6.13
N SER A 71 -12.07 -1.73 -5.11
CA SER A 71 -12.21 -2.19 -3.73
C SER A 71 -13.58 -1.84 -3.17
N PRO A 72 -14.08 -2.59 -2.17
CA PRO A 72 -15.34 -2.24 -1.53
C PRO A 72 -15.26 -0.84 -0.90
N ASP A 73 -16.37 -0.12 -0.96
CA ASP A 73 -16.57 1.08 -0.14
C ASP A 73 -16.49 0.72 1.35
N GLY A 74 -15.68 1.45 2.10
CA GLY A 74 -15.60 1.24 3.54
C GLY A 74 -14.54 2.08 4.24
N PRO A 75 -14.40 1.90 5.56
CA PRO A 75 -13.28 2.47 6.30
C PRO A 75 -12.00 1.71 5.95
N TRP A 76 -10.93 2.45 5.71
CA TRP A 76 -9.58 1.92 5.46
C TRP A 76 -8.62 2.45 6.51
N LYS A 77 -7.84 1.55 7.10
CA LYS A 77 -6.70 1.92 7.92
C LYS A 77 -5.46 2.09 7.03
N ALA A 78 -4.61 3.04 7.40
CA ALA A 78 -3.34 3.26 6.71
C ALA A 78 -2.54 1.95 6.66
N ARG A 79 -1.88 1.71 5.53
CA ARG A 79 -1.00 0.54 5.31
C ARG A 79 -1.71 -0.83 5.35
N ILE A 80 -3.03 -0.84 5.18
CA ILE A 80 -3.80 -2.06 4.95
C ILE A 80 -4.02 -2.22 3.45
N ASP A 81 -3.43 -3.28 2.92
CA ASP A 81 -3.60 -3.69 1.53
C ASP A 81 -5.08 -4.02 1.23
N THR A 82 -5.51 -3.66 0.03
CA THR A 82 -6.66 -4.29 -0.59
C THR A 82 -6.40 -5.77 -0.80
N ARG A 83 -7.46 -6.52 -1.12
CA ARG A 83 -7.26 -7.82 -1.77
C ARG A 83 -6.47 -7.65 -3.07
N ARG A 84 -5.92 -8.74 -3.57
CA ARG A 84 -5.25 -8.78 -4.87
C ARG A 84 -6.26 -8.94 -6.00
N TYR A 85 -6.04 -8.20 -7.07
CA TYR A 85 -6.87 -8.21 -8.27
C TYR A 85 -6.05 -8.77 -9.45
N PRO A 86 -6.51 -9.85 -10.09
CA PRO A 86 -5.82 -10.39 -11.25
C PRO A 86 -6.03 -9.49 -12.47
N GLY A 87 -4.99 -9.37 -13.29
CA GLY A 87 -4.99 -8.74 -14.61
C GLY A 87 -4.14 -9.55 -15.60
N SER A 88 -4.16 -9.15 -16.86
CA SER A 88 -3.45 -9.85 -17.94
C SER A 88 -2.84 -8.89 -18.95
N GLY A 89 -1.79 -9.34 -19.64
CA GLY A 89 -1.01 -8.48 -20.56
C GLY A 89 0.04 -7.62 -19.85
N SER A 90 0.66 -6.73 -20.60
CA SER A 90 1.75 -5.85 -20.17
C SER A 90 1.41 -4.38 -20.42
N GLY A 91 2.04 -3.49 -19.66
CA GLY A 91 1.82 -2.04 -19.77
C GLY A 91 1.55 -1.37 -18.43
N LYS A 92 0.85 -0.24 -18.49
CA LYS A 92 0.65 0.63 -17.33
C LYS A 92 -0.55 0.18 -16.49
N VAL A 93 -0.33 -0.03 -15.20
CA VAL A 93 -1.37 -0.29 -14.21
C VAL A 93 -1.45 0.88 -13.25
N CYS A 94 -2.66 1.35 -12.98
CA CYS A 94 -2.95 2.47 -12.11
C CYS A 94 -3.95 2.07 -11.03
N ALA A 95 -3.84 2.70 -9.86
CA ALA A 95 -4.82 2.61 -8.79
C ALA A 95 -5.22 4.02 -8.37
N GLU A 96 -6.51 4.36 -8.45
CA GLU A 96 -7.04 5.65 -7.98
C GLU A 96 -7.72 5.46 -6.63
N GLY A 97 -7.19 6.09 -5.59
CA GLY A 97 -7.84 6.10 -4.28
C GLY A 97 -8.84 7.23 -4.17
N TRP A 98 -10.02 6.92 -3.65
CA TRP A 98 -11.10 7.86 -3.42
C TRP A 98 -11.43 7.94 -1.94
N SER A 99 -11.69 9.15 -1.46
CA SER A 99 -12.18 9.44 -0.11
C SER A 99 -13.48 10.24 -0.19
N TYR A 100 -14.47 9.84 0.61
CA TYR A 100 -15.74 10.56 0.69
C TYR A 100 -15.72 11.53 1.88
N HIS A 101 -15.76 12.82 1.58
CA HIS A 101 -15.90 13.87 2.59
C HIS A 101 -16.65 15.07 2.01
N SER A 102 -17.28 15.86 2.89
CA SER A 102 -18.05 17.05 2.48
C SER A 102 -19.15 16.76 1.44
N GLY A 103 -19.73 15.56 1.50
CA GLY A 103 -20.84 15.14 0.63
C GLY A 103 -20.44 14.65 -0.77
N ARG A 104 -19.14 14.56 -1.09
CA ARG A 104 -18.65 14.16 -2.41
C ARG A 104 -17.42 13.26 -2.35
N TRP A 105 -17.16 12.57 -3.45
CA TRP A 105 -15.96 11.76 -3.65
C TRP A 105 -14.80 12.65 -4.11
N HIS A 106 -13.63 12.39 -3.54
CA HIS A 106 -12.39 13.07 -3.83
C HIS A 106 -11.31 12.07 -4.18
N SER A 107 -10.67 12.25 -5.32
CA SER A 107 -9.46 11.50 -5.67
C SER A 107 -8.32 11.99 -4.77
N ILE A 108 -7.65 11.05 -4.10
CA ILE A 108 -6.59 11.32 -3.12
C ILE A 108 -5.25 10.66 -3.50
N GLY A 109 -5.16 10.08 -4.69
CA GLY A 109 -3.92 9.56 -5.25
C GLY A 109 -4.18 8.68 -6.46
N LEU A 110 -3.31 8.79 -7.47
CA LEU A 110 -3.36 7.98 -8.68
C LEU A 110 -1.95 7.47 -9.04
N PRO A 111 -1.34 6.59 -8.21
CA PRO A 111 -0.11 5.93 -8.62
C PRO A 111 -0.36 5.06 -9.85
N CYS A 112 0.62 5.09 -10.75
CA CYS A 112 0.67 4.16 -11.86
C CYS A 112 2.08 3.58 -11.99
N VAL A 113 2.16 2.29 -12.24
CA VAL A 113 3.40 1.54 -12.46
C VAL A 113 3.38 0.89 -13.83
N THR A 114 4.55 0.70 -14.41
CA THR A 114 4.69 -0.06 -15.66
C THR A 114 5.11 -1.48 -15.29
N MET A 115 4.42 -2.46 -15.87
CA MET A 115 4.74 -3.88 -15.79
C MET A 115 5.13 -4.46 -17.14
#